data_AF-A0A7V8W0H9-F1
#
_entry.id   AF-A0A7V8W0H9-F1
#
_cell.length_a   1.000
_cell.length_b   1.000
_cell.length_c   1.000
_cell.angle_alpha   90.00
_cell.angle_beta   90.00
_cell.angle_gamma   90.00
#
_symmetry.space_group_name_H-M   'P 1'
#
loop_
_entity.id
_entity.type
_entity.pdbx_description
1 polymer ?
#
loop_
_entity_poly.entity_id
_entity_poly.type
_entity_poly.pdbx_seq_one_letter_code
_entity_poly.pdbx_strand_id
1 'polypeptide(L)'
;MKLMLDLPVKVSSNKIGYKDKILLTGSCFTEEIGYKLKELKFNVLQNPNGILYDPLSISKSILSYLDNKQFHKKDIFFLNELWHSWQHHSKFSGKDAEDVLREINNSQAIAHSFLKEANWIIITVGSSFYYKLSEKGESVSNCHKAPAANFIKNFLKTCETVDALRNSITLLRTVNPGANIIFTVSPVKHIKDGLVENNRSKARLLEAVQQIAEEMENVFYFPAYELVTDVLRDHRFYKEDLVHPNEQAIEFVFEHFVNTFVSGEDKKLLEDLKQITTAAKHRVFSGETALHATFKKVQLEKIKMIQRQHPHIDLENELQYFS
;
A
#
# COMPACT_ATOMS: atom_id res chain seq x y z
N MET A 1 -3.87 27.34 -22.43
CA MET A 1 -3.90 27.56 -20.97
C MET A 1 -3.21 26.39 -20.30
N LYS A 2 -2.22 26.62 -19.43
CA LYS A 2 -1.57 25.55 -18.66
C LYS A 2 -2.52 25.13 -17.53
N LEU A 3 -2.96 23.88 -17.53
CA LEU A 3 -3.99 23.36 -16.61
C LEU A 3 -3.42 22.56 -15.43
N MET A 4 -2.12 22.31 -15.43
CA MET A 4 -1.42 21.53 -14.40
C MET A 4 -0.16 22.28 -13.93
N LEU A 5 0.14 22.18 -12.63
CA LEU A 5 1.38 22.69 -12.07
C LEU A 5 2.53 21.71 -12.36
N ASP A 6 3.75 22.24 -12.52
CA ASP A 6 4.93 21.37 -12.59
C ASP A 6 5.34 21.05 -11.15
N LEU A 7 5.36 19.77 -10.81
CA LEU A 7 5.93 19.27 -9.56
C LEU A 7 7.15 18.43 -9.91
N PRO A 8 8.39 18.97 -9.80
CA PRO A 8 9.58 18.19 -10.08
C PRO A 8 9.75 17.12 -9.00
N VAL A 9 9.34 15.89 -9.29
CA VAL A 9 9.58 14.76 -8.40
C VAL A 9 11.05 14.36 -8.52
N LYS A 10 11.79 14.50 -7.42
CA LYS A 10 13.22 14.17 -7.38
C LYS A 10 13.40 12.68 -7.69
N VAL A 11 14.06 12.38 -8.80
CA VAL A 11 14.37 11.00 -9.19
C VAL A 11 15.27 10.39 -8.11
N SER A 12 14.85 9.23 -7.57
CA SER A 12 15.64 8.53 -6.56
C SER A 12 16.90 7.94 -7.18
N SER A 13 18.02 7.99 -6.45
CA SER A 13 19.26 7.28 -6.78
C SER A 13 19.08 5.77 -6.64
N ASN A 14 18.24 5.34 -5.70
CA ASN A 14 17.95 3.93 -5.45
C ASN A 14 16.73 3.54 -6.27
N LYS A 15 16.83 2.40 -6.97
CA LYS A 15 15.80 1.94 -7.91
C LYS A 15 15.18 0.61 -7.47
N ILE A 16 13.89 0.49 -7.74
CA ILE A 16 13.10 -0.73 -7.67
C ILE A 16 13.30 -1.48 -8.99
N GLY A 17 13.62 -2.76 -8.91
CA GLY A 17 13.62 -3.70 -10.03
C GLY A 17 12.75 -4.93 -9.78
N TYR A 18 12.59 -5.79 -10.80
CA TYR A 18 11.69 -6.96 -10.71
C TYR A 18 12.13 -8.06 -9.74
N LYS A 19 13.39 -8.05 -9.31
CA LYS A 19 13.92 -8.97 -8.29
C LYS A 19 13.65 -8.50 -6.87
N ASP A 20 13.27 -7.23 -6.70
CA ASP A 20 13.08 -6.65 -5.38
C ASP A 20 11.77 -7.14 -4.75
N LYS A 21 11.82 -7.34 -3.44
CA LYS A 21 10.65 -7.57 -2.58
C LYS A 21 10.15 -6.25 -2.03
N ILE A 22 8.88 -5.94 -2.27
CA ILE A 22 8.24 -4.68 -1.87
C ILE A 22 7.13 -4.96 -0.86
N LEU A 23 7.32 -4.52 0.39
CA LEU A 23 6.27 -4.54 1.38
C LEU A 23 5.55 -3.19 1.35
N LEU A 24 4.23 -3.19 1.26
CA LEU A 24 3.43 -1.97 1.34
C LEU A 24 2.48 -2.04 2.54
N THR A 25 2.44 -0.99 3.35
CA THR A 25 1.55 -0.89 4.51
C THR A 25 0.96 0.51 4.63
N GLY A 26 -0.30 0.62 5.05
CA GLY A 26 -0.95 1.90 5.30
C GLY A 26 -2.38 2.00 4.79
N SER A 27 -2.73 3.18 4.28
CA SER A 27 -4.11 3.54 3.93
C SER A 27 -4.69 2.69 2.79
N CYS A 28 -5.97 2.91 2.44
CA CYS A 28 -6.57 2.29 1.25
C CYS A 28 -5.83 2.64 -0.05
N PHE A 29 -5.12 3.78 -0.10
CA PHE A 29 -4.31 4.14 -1.26
C PHE A 29 -3.13 3.19 -1.48
N THR A 30 -2.61 2.59 -0.39
CA THR A 30 -1.63 1.50 -0.48
C THR A 30 -2.15 0.35 -1.33
N GLU A 31 -3.45 0.04 -1.24
CA GLU A 31 -4.02 -1.06 -2.00
C GLU A 31 -4.11 -0.75 -3.49
N GLU A 32 -4.51 0.47 -3.86
CA GLU A 32 -4.57 0.90 -5.26
C GLU A 32 -3.18 0.79 -5.95
N ILE A 33 -2.12 1.27 -5.28
CA ILE A 33 -0.75 1.18 -5.80
C ILE A 33 -0.21 -0.26 -5.78
N GLY A 34 -0.46 -1.00 -4.70
CA GLY A 34 -0.01 -2.39 -4.58
C GLY A 34 -0.69 -3.30 -5.60
N TYR A 35 -1.96 -3.07 -5.94
CA TYR A 35 -2.63 -3.79 -7.04
C TYR A 35 -1.99 -3.50 -8.39
N LYS A 36 -1.64 -2.25 -8.70
CA LYS A 36 -0.93 -1.88 -9.94
C LYS A 36 0.44 -2.56 -10.03
N LEU A 37 1.21 -2.56 -8.93
CA LEU A 37 2.50 -3.27 -8.87
C LEU A 37 2.33 -4.79 -9.06
N LYS A 38 1.35 -5.40 -8.38
CA LYS A 38 1.08 -6.84 -8.49
C LYS A 38 0.62 -7.24 -9.89
N GLU A 39 -0.28 -6.44 -10.48
CA GLU A 39 -0.74 -6.63 -11.86
C GLU A 39 0.43 -6.63 -12.83
N LEU A 40 1.38 -5.73 -12.63
CA LEU A 40 2.61 -5.64 -13.41
C LEU A 40 3.70 -6.59 -12.94
N LYS A 41 3.38 -7.58 -12.10
CA LYS A 41 4.24 -8.70 -11.69
C LYS A 41 5.43 -8.35 -10.79
N PHE A 42 5.41 -7.20 -10.13
CA PHE A 42 6.34 -6.96 -9.02
C PHE A 42 6.04 -7.89 -7.84
N ASN A 43 7.09 -8.28 -7.11
CA ASN A 43 6.96 -9.12 -5.92
C ASN A 43 6.53 -8.27 -4.72
N VAL A 44 5.21 -8.23 -4.46
CA VAL A 44 4.62 -7.38 -3.45
C VAL A 44 3.94 -8.15 -2.31
N LEU A 45 4.11 -7.65 -1.08
CA LEU A 45 3.26 -8.00 0.06
C LEU A 45 2.51 -6.75 0.53
N GLN A 46 1.19 -6.78 0.49
CA GLN A 46 0.35 -5.60 0.73
C GLN A 46 -0.50 -5.73 1.99
N ASN A 47 -0.43 -4.73 2.85
CA ASN A 47 -1.25 -4.52 4.04
C ASN A 47 -1.48 -5.82 4.86
N PRO A 48 -0.45 -6.38 5.52
CA PRO A 48 -0.62 -7.62 6.29
C PRO A 48 -1.59 -7.49 7.47
N ASN A 49 -1.72 -6.30 8.09
CA ASN A 49 -2.80 -6.02 9.07
C ASN A 49 -4.11 -5.51 8.42
N GLY A 50 -4.14 -5.38 7.11
CA GLY A 50 -5.15 -4.64 6.37
C GLY A 50 -4.91 -3.14 6.38
N ILE A 51 -5.95 -2.38 6.02
CA ILE A 51 -5.83 -0.92 5.90
C ILE A 51 -5.63 -0.29 7.28
N LEU A 52 -4.56 0.49 7.40
CA LEU A 52 -4.20 1.26 8.59
C LEU A 52 -4.00 2.73 8.20
N TYR A 53 -4.55 3.67 8.97
CA TYR A 53 -4.48 5.09 8.59
C TYR A 53 -3.49 5.87 9.43
N ASP A 54 -3.43 5.61 10.73
CA ASP A 54 -2.64 6.42 11.65
C ASP A 54 -1.22 5.88 11.85
N PRO A 55 -0.24 6.78 12.05
CA PRO A 55 1.16 6.41 12.26
C PRO A 55 1.40 5.43 13.42
N LEU A 56 0.60 5.50 14.52
CA LEU A 56 0.78 4.58 15.66
C LEU A 56 0.39 3.15 15.29
N SER A 57 -0.75 2.97 14.63
CA SER A 57 -1.20 1.66 14.14
C SER A 57 -0.21 1.05 13.16
N ILE A 58 0.28 1.87 12.20
CA ILE A 58 1.28 1.43 11.23
C ILE A 58 2.58 1.00 11.94
N SER A 59 3.10 1.85 12.83
CA SER A 59 4.32 1.55 13.60
C SER A 59 4.16 0.27 14.41
N LYS A 60 3.02 0.11 15.11
CA LYS A 60 2.71 -1.08 15.90
C LYS A 60 2.64 -2.35 15.04
N SER A 61 2.10 -2.25 13.82
CA SER A 61 2.08 -3.39 12.89
C SER A 61 3.49 -3.82 12.46
N ILE A 62 4.37 -2.86 12.14
CA ILE A 62 5.77 -3.13 11.77
C ILE A 62 6.49 -3.83 12.92
N LEU A 63 6.37 -3.30 14.14
CA LEU A 63 6.96 -3.92 15.34
C LEU A 63 6.42 -5.34 15.58
N SER A 64 5.10 -5.53 15.42
CA SER A 64 4.47 -6.85 15.51
C SER A 64 5.07 -7.84 14.50
N TYR A 65 5.35 -7.40 13.26
CA TYR A 65 6.05 -8.21 12.26
C TYR A 65 7.45 -8.58 12.68
N LEU A 66 8.24 -7.64 13.23
CA LEU A 66 9.61 -7.90 13.69
C LEU A 66 9.63 -8.98 14.78
N ASP A 67 8.71 -8.90 15.74
CA ASP A 67 8.61 -9.84 16.85
C ASP A 67 7.96 -11.18 16.48
N ASN A 68 7.43 -11.31 15.26
CA ASN A 68 6.57 -12.42 14.85
C ASN A 68 5.46 -12.72 15.87
N LYS A 69 4.79 -11.66 16.36
CA LYS A 69 3.82 -11.77 17.45
C LYS A 69 2.78 -12.86 17.18
N GLN A 70 2.57 -13.76 18.13
CA GLN A 70 1.46 -14.71 18.07
C GLN A 70 0.21 -14.11 18.72
N PHE A 71 -0.89 -14.08 17.96
CA PHE A 71 -2.19 -13.64 18.43
C PHE A 71 -2.99 -14.83 18.96
N HIS A 72 -3.68 -14.62 20.08
CA HIS A 72 -4.47 -15.63 20.75
C HIS A 72 -5.90 -15.15 20.98
N LYS A 73 -6.75 -16.03 21.51
CA LYS A 73 -8.17 -15.73 21.79
C LYS A 73 -8.40 -14.47 22.63
N LYS A 74 -7.45 -14.08 23.48
CA LYS A 74 -7.50 -12.83 24.28
C LYS A 74 -7.28 -11.56 23.45
N ASP A 75 -6.68 -11.67 22.27
CA ASP A 75 -6.39 -10.57 21.36
C ASP A 75 -7.53 -10.30 20.37
N ILE A 76 -8.57 -11.15 20.38
CA ILE A 76 -9.79 -10.98 19.59
C ILE A 76 -11.01 -10.83 20.51
N PHE A 77 -12.07 -10.26 19.96
CA PHE A 77 -13.34 -10.03 20.66
C PHE A 77 -14.52 -10.28 19.73
N PHE A 78 -15.66 -10.65 20.29
CA PHE A 78 -16.88 -10.91 19.54
C PHE A 78 -17.79 -9.67 19.58
N LEU A 79 -18.23 -9.20 18.42
CA LEU A 79 -19.13 -8.05 18.27
C LEU A 79 -19.91 -8.20 16.97
N ASN A 80 -21.19 -7.84 16.95
CA ASN A 80 -22.03 -7.87 15.74
C ASN A 80 -21.95 -9.21 14.97
N GLU A 81 -22.01 -10.33 15.71
CA GLU A 81 -21.95 -11.70 15.18
C GLU A 81 -20.62 -12.13 14.56
N LEU A 82 -19.56 -11.33 14.72
CA LEU A 82 -18.23 -11.62 14.18
C LEU A 82 -17.14 -11.49 15.25
N TRP A 83 -16.06 -12.23 15.05
CA TRP A 83 -14.80 -12.09 15.76
C TRP A 83 -13.92 -11.06 15.07
N HIS A 84 -13.32 -10.18 15.86
CA HIS A 84 -12.53 -9.05 15.42
C HIS A 84 -11.25 -8.92 16.23
N SER A 85 -10.26 -8.22 15.68
CA SER A 85 -9.10 -7.73 16.44
C SER A 85 -8.99 -6.21 16.30
N TRP A 86 -8.76 -5.52 17.41
CA TRP A 86 -8.56 -4.07 17.42
C TRP A 86 -7.35 -3.61 16.60
N GLN A 87 -6.40 -4.50 16.32
CA GLN A 87 -5.16 -4.24 15.58
C GLN A 87 -5.25 -4.59 14.09
N HIS A 88 -6.40 -5.08 13.62
CA HIS A 88 -6.58 -5.58 12.26
C HIS A 88 -7.79 -4.92 11.58
N HIS A 89 -7.69 -4.73 10.28
CA HIS A 89 -8.82 -4.29 9.46
C HIS A 89 -9.95 -5.33 9.48
N SER A 90 -11.17 -4.90 9.20
CA SER A 90 -12.35 -5.77 9.18
C SER A 90 -12.29 -6.90 8.13
N LYS A 91 -11.31 -6.88 7.22
CA LYS A 91 -11.07 -7.99 6.28
C LYS A 91 -10.71 -9.30 7.00
N PHE A 92 -10.11 -9.20 8.18
CA PHE A 92 -9.76 -10.34 9.04
C PHE A 92 -10.92 -10.77 9.97
N SER A 93 -12.08 -10.12 9.87
CA SER A 93 -13.21 -10.44 10.76
C SER A 93 -14.02 -11.60 10.21
N GLY A 94 -14.43 -12.52 11.08
CA GLY A 94 -15.07 -13.77 10.67
C GLY A 94 -15.99 -14.34 11.73
N LYS A 95 -16.82 -15.32 11.37
CA LYS A 95 -17.80 -15.93 12.28
C LYS A 95 -17.16 -16.90 13.29
N ASP A 96 -16.03 -17.49 12.92
CA ASP A 96 -15.30 -18.45 13.74
C ASP A 96 -14.00 -17.84 14.29
N ALA A 97 -13.76 -18.01 15.59
CA ALA A 97 -12.62 -17.43 16.28
C ALA A 97 -11.28 -18.04 15.84
N GLU A 98 -11.25 -19.36 15.62
CA GLU A 98 -10.04 -20.08 15.28
C GLU A 98 -9.63 -19.78 13.83
N ASP A 99 -10.59 -19.67 12.92
CA ASP A 99 -10.35 -19.22 11.54
C ASP A 99 -9.76 -17.81 11.50
N VAL A 100 -10.32 -16.86 12.28
CA VAL A 100 -9.80 -15.49 12.38
C VAL A 100 -8.37 -15.47 12.92
N LEU A 101 -8.10 -16.22 14.00
CA LEU A 101 -6.74 -16.31 14.56
C LEU A 101 -5.76 -16.95 13.58
N ARG A 102 -6.19 -17.99 12.85
CA ARG A 102 -5.37 -18.65 11.83
C ARG A 102 -5.02 -17.67 10.71
N GLU A 103 -5.98 -16.90 10.21
CA GLU A 103 -5.75 -15.92 9.14
C GLU A 103 -4.79 -14.81 9.60
N ILE A 104 -5.02 -14.25 10.79
CA ILE A 104 -4.15 -13.23 11.40
C ILE A 104 -2.72 -13.77 11.55
N ASN A 105 -2.55 -14.92 12.21
CA ASN A 105 -1.23 -15.48 12.50
C ASN A 105 -0.50 -15.92 11.22
N ASN A 106 -1.21 -16.42 10.21
CA ASN A 106 -0.62 -16.74 8.92
C ASN A 106 -0.12 -15.47 8.21
N SER A 107 -0.94 -14.41 8.16
CA SER A 107 -0.52 -13.13 7.57
C SER A 107 0.68 -12.52 8.30
N GLN A 108 0.68 -12.61 9.62
CA GLN A 108 1.76 -12.17 10.51
C GLN A 108 3.07 -12.95 10.28
N ALA A 109 3.02 -14.27 10.11
CA ALA A 109 4.20 -15.09 9.80
C ALA A 109 4.76 -14.81 8.40
N ILE A 110 3.89 -14.61 7.40
CA ILE A 110 4.26 -14.18 6.05
C ILE A 110 4.95 -12.81 6.11
N ALA A 111 4.35 -11.85 6.82
CA ALA A 111 4.91 -10.51 6.98
C ALA A 111 6.27 -10.53 7.69
N HIS A 112 6.41 -11.31 8.77
CA HIS A 112 7.68 -11.46 9.47
C HIS A 112 8.80 -11.96 8.54
N SER A 113 8.51 -12.99 7.74
CA SER A 113 9.49 -13.57 6.82
C SER A 113 9.81 -12.62 5.66
N PHE A 114 8.79 -11.99 5.08
CA PHE A 114 8.95 -11.06 3.96
C PHE A 114 9.73 -9.81 4.37
N LEU A 115 9.45 -9.26 5.55
CA LEU A 115 10.08 -8.02 6.05
C LEU A 115 11.60 -8.16 6.22
N LYS A 116 12.10 -9.35 6.56
CA LYS A 116 13.54 -9.63 6.68
C LYS A 116 14.29 -9.55 5.35
N GLU A 117 13.58 -9.82 4.24
CA GLU A 117 14.14 -9.90 2.90
C GLU A 117 13.65 -8.76 1.99
N ALA A 118 12.79 -7.88 2.49
CA ALA A 118 12.24 -6.77 1.74
C ALA A 118 13.35 -5.79 1.35
N ASN A 119 13.44 -5.48 0.06
CA ASN A 119 14.33 -4.43 -0.45
C ASN A 119 13.71 -3.05 -0.27
N TRP A 120 12.37 -2.99 -0.33
CA TRP A 120 11.59 -1.76 -0.25
C TRP A 120 10.41 -1.91 0.70
N ILE A 121 10.20 -0.90 1.54
CA ILE A 121 9.05 -0.78 2.43
C ILE A 121 8.36 0.55 2.15
N ILE A 122 7.14 0.49 1.63
CA ILE A 122 6.33 1.66 1.30
C ILE A 122 5.30 1.87 2.39
N ILE A 123 5.34 3.03 3.03
CA ILE A 123 4.47 3.41 4.15
C ILE A 123 3.58 4.58 3.73
N THR A 124 2.29 4.31 3.58
CA THR A 124 1.28 5.33 3.23
C THR A 124 0.49 5.77 4.46
N VAL A 125 0.83 6.93 5.01
CA VAL A 125 0.10 7.49 6.17
C VAL A 125 -1.19 8.20 5.71
N GLY A 126 -2.28 7.96 6.43
CA GLY A 126 -3.63 8.42 6.06
C GLY A 126 -4.16 9.55 6.92
N SER A 127 -4.10 9.40 8.24
CA SER A 127 -4.72 10.32 9.21
C SER A 127 -3.87 10.47 10.47
N SER A 128 -3.80 11.67 11.04
CA SER A 128 -3.24 11.91 12.39
C SER A 128 -4.27 11.66 13.50
N PHE A 129 -5.54 11.36 13.16
CA PHE A 129 -6.54 10.94 14.14
C PHE A 129 -6.40 9.47 14.46
N TYR A 130 -6.45 9.15 15.75
CA TYR A 130 -6.43 7.78 16.24
C TYR A 130 -7.39 7.63 17.42
N TYR A 131 -7.73 6.39 17.73
CA TYR A 131 -8.70 6.05 18.77
C TYR A 131 -8.04 5.18 19.83
N LYS A 132 -8.44 5.39 21.08
CA LYS A 132 -8.06 4.56 22.23
C LYS A 132 -9.30 3.97 22.87
N LEU A 133 -9.24 2.74 23.33
CA LEU A 133 -10.30 2.15 24.16
C LEU A 133 -10.41 2.93 25.48
N SER A 134 -11.62 3.36 25.85
CA SER A 134 -11.86 4.15 27.06
C SER A 134 -11.43 3.41 28.35
N GLU A 135 -11.63 2.08 28.40
CA GLU A 135 -11.34 1.27 29.60
C GLU A 135 -9.85 0.97 29.79
N LYS A 136 -9.12 0.71 28.70
CA LYS A 136 -7.73 0.22 28.74
C LYS A 136 -6.69 1.25 28.31
N GLY A 137 -7.11 2.35 27.68
CA GLY A 137 -6.21 3.35 27.09
C GLY A 137 -5.42 2.87 25.87
N GLU A 138 -5.60 1.62 25.45
CA GLU A 138 -4.91 1.01 24.32
C GLU A 138 -5.37 1.61 22.99
N SER A 139 -4.43 1.94 22.10
CA SER A 139 -4.75 2.39 20.74
C SER A 139 -5.30 1.24 19.89
N VAL A 140 -6.30 1.58 19.07
CA VAL A 140 -6.94 0.66 18.13
C VAL A 140 -6.78 1.15 16.70
N SER A 141 -6.61 0.21 15.78
CA SER A 141 -6.47 0.47 14.35
C SER A 141 -7.81 0.49 13.62
N ASN A 142 -8.81 -0.20 14.17
CA ASN A 142 -10.17 -0.22 13.62
C ASN A 142 -11.18 -0.33 14.76
N CYS A 143 -12.21 0.51 14.76
CA CYS A 143 -13.26 0.50 15.78
C CYS A 143 -14.36 -0.56 15.52
N HIS A 144 -14.33 -1.27 14.39
CA HIS A 144 -15.25 -2.36 14.02
C HIS A 144 -16.75 -2.04 14.19
N LYS A 145 -17.11 -0.78 13.94
CA LYS A 145 -18.46 -0.23 14.14
C LYS A 145 -18.99 -0.40 15.58
N ALA A 146 -18.11 -0.58 16.57
CA ALA A 146 -18.48 -0.57 17.97
C ALA A 146 -18.99 0.83 18.39
N PRO A 147 -19.78 0.91 19.47
CA PRO A 147 -20.30 2.19 19.95
C PRO A 147 -19.21 3.24 20.19
N ALA A 148 -19.42 4.46 19.72
CA ALA A 148 -18.41 5.53 19.81
C ALA A 148 -18.00 5.87 21.25
N ALA A 149 -18.89 5.67 22.23
CA ALA A 149 -18.62 5.86 23.66
C ALA A 149 -17.49 4.96 24.20
N ASN A 150 -17.18 3.86 23.52
CA ASN A 150 -16.10 2.95 23.89
C ASN A 150 -14.72 3.50 23.55
N PHE A 151 -14.65 4.65 22.85
CA PHE A 151 -13.41 5.20 22.35
C PHE A 151 -13.20 6.66 22.71
N ILE A 152 -11.95 6.99 23.00
CA ILE A 152 -11.46 8.36 23.10
C ILE A 152 -10.74 8.67 21.80
N LYS A 153 -11.29 9.62 21.04
CA LYS A 153 -10.66 10.15 19.84
C LYS A 153 -9.52 11.09 20.23
N ASN A 154 -8.36 10.87 19.65
CA ASN A 154 -7.16 11.67 19.87
C ASN A 154 -6.58 12.16 18.55
N PHE A 155 -5.70 13.16 18.62
CA PHE A 155 -5.09 13.79 17.44
C PHE A 155 -3.57 13.89 17.63
N LEU A 156 -2.83 13.01 16.95
CA LEU A 156 -1.37 12.90 17.03
C LEU A 156 -0.71 14.23 16.69
N LYS A 157 0.20 14.68 17.55
CA LYS A 157 1.12 15.76 17.24
C LYS A 157 2.16 15.30 16.22
N THR A 158 2.79 16.26 15.54
CA THR A 158 3.89 15.99 14.61
C THR A 158 5.03 15.25 15.31
N CYS A 159 5.48 15.70 16.49
CA CYS A 159 6.55 15.03 17.24
C CYS A 159 6.21 13.57 17.60
N GLU A 160 4.99 13.32 18.09
CA GLU A 160 4.54 11.95 18.42
C GLU A 160 4.50 11.05 17.18
N THR A 161 4.15 11.62 16.02
CA THR A 161 4.16 10.91 14.73
C THR A 161 5.58 10.57 14.31
N VAL A 162 6.48 11.54 14.39
CA VAL A 162 7.90 11.39 14.07
C VAL A 162 8.53 10.33 14.96
N ASP A 163 8.31 10.40 16.27
CA ASP A 163 8.88 9.45 17.24
C ASP A 163 8.39 8.02 16.99
N ALA A 164 7.09 7.82 16.75
CA ALA A 164 6.53 6.50 16.49
C ALA A 164 7.12 5.86 15.22
N LEU A 165 7.11 6.61 14.11
CA LEU A 165 7.61 6.12 12.82
C LEU A 165 9.13 5.91 12.87
N ARG A 166 9.90 6.88 13.38
CA ARG A 166 11.36 6.79 13.49
C ARG A 166 11.78 5.60 14.36
N ASN A 167 11.11 5.39 15.49
CA ASN A 167 11.38 4.24 16.34
C ASN A 167 11.11 2.92 15.62
N SER A 168 9.99 2.80 14.90
CA SER A 168 9.67 1.59 14.13
C SER A 168 10.70 1.29 13.04
N ILE A 169 11.18 2.33 12.35
CA ILE A 169 12.23 2.21 11.32
C ILE A 169 13.57 1.85 11.93
N THR A 170 13.93 2.45 13.05
CA THR A 170 15.20 2.17 13.75
C THR A 170 15.25 0.71 14.17
N LEU A 171 14.17 0.19 14.76
CA LEU A 171 14.06 -1.22 15.15
C LEU A 171 14.04 -2.15 13.94
N LEU A 172 13.31 -1.80 12.87
CA LEU A 172 13.32 -2.53 11.60
C LEU A 172 14.74 -2.69 11.04
N ARG A 173 15.55 -1.64 11.08
CA ARG A 173 16.94 -1.66 10.56
C ARG A 173 17.87 -2.59 11.33
N THR A 174 17.55 -2.92 12.59
CA THR A 174 18.31 -3.94 13.33
C THR A 174 18.14 -5.34 12.75
N VAL A 175 17.04 -5.58 12.03
CA VAL A 175 16.70 -6.87 11.40
C VAL A 175 16.99 -6.85 9.90
N ASN A 176 16.69 -5.74 9.22
CA ASN A 176 16.92 -5.55 7.79
C ASN A 176 17.56 -4.17 7.52
N PRO A 177 18.90 -4.05 7.66
CA PRO A 177 19.61 -2.79 7.50
C PRO A 177 19.65 -2.29 6.04
N GLY A 178 19.42 -3.17 5.06
CA GLY A 178 19.46 -2.85 3.64
C GLY A 178 18.14 -2.36 3.05
N ALA A 179 17.05 -2.36 3.82
CA ALA A 179 15.74 -1.94 3.34
C ALA A 179 15.68 -0.44 3.06
N ASN A 180 15.24 -0.09 1.86
CA ASN A 180 14.86 1.26 1.49
C ASN A 180 13.43 1.55 1.93
N ILE A 181 13.16 2.77 2.36
CA ILE A 181 11.84 3.17 2.85
C ILE A 181 11.29 4.30 2.00
N ILE A 182 10.04 4.17 1.55
CA ILE A 182 9.32 5.24 0.88
C ILE A 182 8.13 5.62 1.75
N PHE A 183 8.14 6.84 2.27
CA PHE A 183 6.95 7.45 2.83
C PHE A 183 6.13 8.12 1.74
N THR A 184 4.81 8.04 1.89
CA THR A 184 3.89 8.87 1.12
C THR A 184 2.67 9.22 1.96
N VAL A 185 2.08 10.38 1.72
CA VAL A 185 0.83 10.78 2.35
C VAL A 185 -0.32 10.44 1.42
N SER A 186 -1.33 9.74 1.94
CA SER A 186 -2.50 9.30 1.18
C SER A 186 -3.24 10.52 0.60
N PRO A 187 -3.53 10.59 -0.72
CA PRO A 187 -4.36 11.63 -1.32
C PRO A 187 -5.86 11.52 -0.95
N VAL A 188 -6.28 10.39 -0.39
CA VAL A 188 -7.66 10.18 0.06
C VAL A 188 -8.02 11.15 1.19
N LYS A 189 -9.15 11.85 1.04
CA LYS A 189 -9.65 12.86 1.99
C LYS A 189 -10.39 12.21 3.18
N HIS A 190 -9.89 12.39 4.40
CA HIS A 190 -10.56 11.92 5.61
C HIS A 190 -11.62 12.91 6.10
N ILE A 191 -12.75 12.99 5.39
CA ILE A 191 -13.77 14.02 5.63
C ILE A 191 -14.71 13.76 6.82
N LYS A 192 -14.64 12.57 7.46
CA LYS A 192 -15.50 12.24 8.61
C LYS A 192 -15.37 13.26 9.75
N ASP A 193 -14.20 13.88 9.87
CA ASP A 193 -13.89 14.85 10.91
C ASP A 193 -13.99 16.31 10.42
N GLY A 194 -14.38 16.51 9.17
CA GLY A 194 -14.43 17.81 8.50
C GLY A 194 -13.19 18.12 7.66
N LEU A 195 -13.36 19.02 6.69
CA LEU A 195 -12.29 19.40 5.74
C LEU A 195 -11.11 20.11 6.42
N VAL A 196 -11.40 20.97 7.40
CA VAL A 196 -10.37 21.66 8.19
C VAL A 196 -9.51 20.65 8.93
N GLU A 197 -10.15 19.68 9.59
CA GLU A 197 -9.45 18.63 10.34
C GLU A 197 -8.68 17.67 9.43
N ASN A 198 -9.21 17.33 8.25
CA ASN A 198 -8.46 16.62 7.23
C ASN A 198 -7.17 17.37 6.87
N ASN A 199 -7.25 18.67 6.55
CA ASN A 199 -6.09 19.43 6.12
C ASN A 199 -5.06 19.59 7.25
N ARG A 200 -5.51 19.84 8.49
CA ARG A 200 -4.63 19.85 9.68
C ARG A 200 -3.93 18.50 9.87
N SER A 201 -4.67 17.40 9.70
CA SER A 201 -4.14 16.05 9.77
C SER A 201 -3.07 15.80 8.68
N LYS A 202 -3.36 16.15 7.42
CA LYS A 202 -2.40 16.00 6.32
C LYS A 202 -1.15 16.85 6.52
N ALA A 203 -1.29 18.10 6.97
CA ALA A 203 -0.15 18.97 7.27
C ALA A 203 0.78 18.36 8.33
N ARG A 204 0.23 17.78 9.41
CA ARG A 204 1.05 17.09 10.43
C ARG A 204 1.78 15.86 9.88
N LEU A 205 1.10 15.07 9.04
CA LEU A 205 1.69 13.89 8.42
C LEU A 205 2.80 14.27 7.44
N LEU A 206 2.57 15.26 6.58
CA LEU A 206 3.53 15.78 5.61
C LEU A 206 4.81 16.24 6.32
N GLU A 207 4.67 17.11 7.32
CA GLU A 207 5.80 17.59 8.10
C GLU A 207 6.58 16.42 8.75
N ALA A 208 5.87 15.49 9.37
CA ALA A 208 6.52 14.37 10.06
C ALA A 208 7.30 13.45 9.11
N VAL A 209 6.72 13.08 7.96
CA VAL A 209 7.41 12.17 7.04
C VAL A 209 8.56 12.85 6.30
N GLN A 210 8.46 14.15 6.02
CA GLN A 210 9.55 14.94 5.45
C GLN A 210 10.72 15.01 6.43
N GLN A 211 10.46 15.35 7.70
CA GLN A 211 11.49 15.39 8.73
C GLN A 211 12.26 14.05 8.80
N ILE A 212 11.56 12.91 8.80
CA ILE A 212 12.22 11.60 8.83
C ILE A 212 13.03 11.34 7.56
N ALA A 213 12.50 11.70 6.38
CA ALA A 213 13.18 11.49 5.10
C ALA A 213 14.44 12.37 4.95
N GLU A 214 14.47 13.54 5.57
CA GLU A 214 15.64 14.43 5.59
C GLU A 214 16.71 13.97 6.59
N GLU A 215 16.31 13.38 7.72
CA GLU A 215 17.21 12.94 8.79
C GLU A 215 17.82 11.55 8.57
N MET A 216 17.16 10.67 7.81
CA MET A 216 17.54 9.26 7.69
C MET A 216 17.96 8.88 6.27
N GLU A 217 19.15 8.31 6.12
CA GLU A 217 19.62 7.74 4.84
C GLU A 217 18.68 6.63 4.34
N ASN A 218 18.56 6.45 3.01
CA ASN A 218 17.69 5.44 2.39
C ASN A 218 16.20 5.53 2.81
N VAL A 219 15.76 6.71 3.23
CA VAL A 219 14.35 7.06 3.42
C VAL A 219 13.98 8.14 2.41
N PHE A 220 12.88 7.95 1.71
CA PHE A 220 12.43 8.81 0.63
C PHE A 220 11.00 9.25 0.87
N TYR A 221 10.65 10.44 0.38
CA TYR A 221 9.27 10.89 0.28
C TYR A 221 8.78 10.84 -1.16
N PHE A 222 7.62 10.23 -1.39
CA PHE A 222 6.92 10.25 -2.67
C PHE A 222 5.66 11.12 -2.59
N PRO A 223 5.51 12.16 -3.44
CA PRO A 223 4.47 13.19 -3.27
C PRO A 223 3.11 12.80 -3.89
N ALA A 224 2.55 11.64 -3.52
CA ALA A 224 1.25 11.20 -4.03
C ALA A 224 0.11 12.14 -3.64
N TYR A 225 0.17 12.75 -2.46
CA TYR A 225 -0.80 13.73 -1.99
C TYR A 225 -0.85 14.92 -2.94
N GLU A 226 0.30 15.59 -3.14
CA GLU A 226 0.45 16.80 -3.93
C GLU A 226 0.14 16.57 -5.42
N LEU A 227 0.53 15.40 -5.96
CA LEU A 227 0.17 15.01 -7.33
C LEU A 227 -1.34 15.02 -7.55
N VAL A 228 -2.13 14.54 -6.58
CA VAL A 228 -3.59 14.53 -6.70
C VAL A 228 -4.21 15.87 -6.32
N THR A 229 -3.77 16.47 -5.21
CA THR A 229 -4.42 17.67 -4.66
C THR A 229 -4.06 18.95 -5.40
N ASP A 230 -2.81 19.07 -5.85
CA ASP A 230 -2.27 20.33 -6.36
C ASP A 230 -1.97 20.27 -7.87
N VAL A 231 -1.51 19.12 -8.37
CA VAL A 231 -1.24 18.96 -9.81
C VAL A 231 -2.51 18.62 -10.59
N LEU A 232 -3.25 17.58 -10.20
CA LEU A 232 -4.52 17.23 -10.84
C LEU A 232 -5.65 18.20 -10.46
N ARG A 233 -5.78 18.53 -9.16
CA ARG A 233 -6.57 19.64 -8.57
C ARG A 233 -8.09 19.69 -8.86
N ASP A 234 -8.61 18.81 -9.71
CA ASP A 234 -10.00 18.83 -10.18
C ASP A 234 -10.80 17.63 -9.63
N HIS A 235 -12.07 17.85 -9.27
CA HIS A 235 -12.98 16.80 -8.78
C HIS A 235 -13.24 15.68 -9.80
N ARG A 236 -13.02 15.92 -11.09
CA ARG A 236 -13.07 14.88 -12.14
C ARG A 236 -12.09 13.72 -11.92
N PHE A 237 -11.11 13.91 -11.05
CA PHE A 237 -10.11 12.90 -10.67
C PHE A 237 -10.46 12.14 -9.39
N TYR A 238 -11.68 12.34 -8.87
CA TYR A 238 -12.20 11.63 -7.71
C TYR A 238 -13.33 10.69 -8.14
N LYS A 239 -13.59 9.65 -7.32
CA LYS A 239 -14.76 8.79 -7.41
C LYS A 239 -16.02 9.60 -7.00
N GLU A 240 -17.20 9.00 -7.16
CA GLU A 240 -18.49 9.64 -6.85
C GLU A 240 -18.60 10.15 -5.40
N ASP A 241 -17.82 9.57 -4.49
CA ASP A 241 -17.75 10.02 -3.09
C ASP A 241 -16.94 11.31 -2.87
N LEU A 242 -16.32 11.85 -3.93
CA LEU A 242 -15.50 13.08 -3.93
C LEU A 242 -14.29 13.04 -2.98
N VAL A 243 -13.93 11.85 -2.50
CA VAL A 243 -12.94 11.61 -1.45
C VAL A 243 -11.80 10.73 -1.96
N HIS A 244 -12.13 9.65 -2.65
CA HIS A 244 -11.15 8.73 -3.19
C HIS A 244 -10.74 9.14 -4.60
N PRO A 245 -9.45 9.11 -4.96
CA PRO A 245 -9.02 9.27 -6.35
C PRO A 245 -9.64 8.18 -7.24
N ASN A 246 -9.99 8.53 -8.47
CA ASN A 246 -10.47 7.56 -9.45
C ASN A 246 -9.30 6.89 -10.20
N GLU A 247 -9.62 5.98 -11.12
CA GLU A 247 -8.61 5.20 -11.86
C GLU A 247 -7.64 6.09 -12.65
N GLN A 248 -8.11 7.18 -13.27
CA GLN A 248 -7.24 8.11 -14.00
C GLN A 248 -6.22 8.78 -13.08
N ALA A 249 -6.65 9.18 -11.88
CA ALA A 249 -5.76 9.76 -10.88
C ALA A 249 -4.76 8.74 -10.32
N ILE A 250 -5.21 7.50 -10.09
CA ILE A 250 -4.35 6.41 -9.65
C ILE A 250 -3.28 6.10 -10.70
N GLU A 251 -3.66 5.99 -11.98
CA GLU A 251 -2.70 5.77 -13.07
C GLU A 251 -1.70 6.91 -13.17
N PHE A 252 -2.17 8.17 -13.09
CA PHE A 252 -1.30 9.34 -13.09
C PHE A 252 -0.25 9.30 -11.97
N VAL A 253 -0.66 8.98 -10.74
CA VAL A 253 0.28 8.85 -9.61
C VAL A 253 1.22 7.65 -9.83
N PHE A 254 0.71 6.53 -10.34
CA PHE A 254 1.50 5.34 -10.59
C PHE A 254 2.59 5.57 -11.66
N GLU A 255 2.29 6.29 -12.73
CA GLU A 255 3.28 6.70 -13.74
C GLU A 255 4.40 7.56 -13.13
N HIS A 256 4.05 8.49 -12.24
CA HIS A 256 5.05 9.28 -11.51
C HIS A 256 5.88 8.42 -10.56
N PHE A 257 5.26 7.44 -9.89
CA PHE A 257 5.96 6.48 -9.04
C PHE A 257 6.98 5.66 -9.85
N VAL A 258 6.55 5.06 -10.96
CA VAL A 258 7.41 4.32 -11.89
C VAL A 258 8.56 5.20 -12.38
N ASN A 259 8.26 6.45 -12.74
CA ASN A 259 9.29 7.36 -13.23
C ASN A 259 10.34 7.73 -12.18
N THR A 260 9.92 7.79 -10.92
CA THR A 260 10.78 8.16 -9.80
C THR A 260 11.64 7.00 -9.31
N PHE A 261 11.05 5.82 -9.16
CA PHE A 261 11.66 4.69 -8.45
C PHE A 261 12.02 3.50 -9.33
N VAL A 262 11.45 3.30 -10.51
CA VAL A 262 11.79 2.12 -11.33
C VAL A 262 13.00 2.40 -12.22
N SER A 263 13.89 1.42 -12.35
CA SER A 263 15.09 1.51 -13.19
C SER A 263 14.74 1.64 -14.68
N GLY A 264 15.64 2.21 -15.49
CA GLY A 264 15.39 2.38 -16.93
C GLY A 264 15.22 1.05 -17.68
N GLU A 265 15.98 0.01 -17.30
CA GLU A 265 15.87 -1.33 -17.87
C GLU A 265 14.52 -1.97 -17.49
N ASP A 266 14.13 -1.88 -16.22
CA ASP A 266 12.88 -2.45 -15.71
C ASP A 266 11.65 -1.71 -16.26
N LYS A 267 11.74 -0.43 -16.64
CA LYS A 267 10.64 0.29 -17.30
C LYS A 267 10.26 -0.33 -18.63
N LYS A 268 11.24 -0.80 -19.43
CA LYS A 268 10.95 -1.47 -20.71
C LYS A 268 10.20 -2.78 -20.49
N LEU A 269 10.67 -3.57 -19.52
CA LEU A 269 10.01 -4.81 -19.13
C LEU A 269 8.60 -4.55 -18.56
N LEU A 270 8.41 -3.46 -17.81
CA LEU A 270 7.11 -3.02 -17.33
C LEU A 270 6.13 -2.73 -18.47
N GLU A 271 6.57 -2.00 -19.50
CA GLU A 271 5.73 -1.77 -20.69
C GLU A 271 5.35 -3.09 -21.38
N ASP A 272 6.31 -4.02 -21.47
CA ASP A 272 6.06 -5.33 -22.07
C ASP A 272 5.04 -6.15 -21.29
N LEU A 273 5.14 -6.16 -19.97
CA LEU A 273 4.19 -6.82 -19.06
C LEU A 273 2.83 -6.13 -19.07
N LYS A 274 2.78 -4.79 -19.11
CA LYS A 274 1.53 -4.01 -19.21
C LYS A 274 0.75 -4.39 -20.46
N GLN A 275 1.42 -4.59 -21.60
CA GLN A 275 0.77 -5.05 -22.82
C GLN A 275 0.17 -6.46 -22.66
N ILE A 276 0.91 -7.40 -22.08
CA ILE A 276 0.47 -8.78 -21.86
C ILE A 276 -0.72 -8.83 -20.89
N THR A 277 -0.63 -8.15 -19.76
CA THR A 277 -1.66 -8.20 -18.71
C THR A 277 -2.94 -7.50 -19.17
N THR A 278 -2.81 -6.39 -19.91
CA THR A 278 -3.96 -5.73 -20.55
C THR A 278 -4.61 -6.64 -21.58
N ALA A 279 -3.81 -7.29 -22.44
CA ALA A 279 -4.30 -8.25 -23.42
C ALA A 279 -5.03 -9.44 -22.76
N ALA A 280 -4.54 -9.94 -21.62
CA ALA A 280 -5.15 -11.06 -20.90
C ALA A 280 -6.49 -10.70 -20.26
N LYS A 281 -6.67 -9.42 -19.89
CA LYS A 281 -7.94 -8.91 -19.33
C LYS A 281 -9.02 -8.68 -20.38
N HIS A 282 -8.65 -8.50 -21.65
CA HIS A 282 -9.62 -8.33 -22.72
C HIS A 282 -10.39 -9.62 -22.96
N ARG A 283 -11.66 -9.65 -22.54
CA ARG A 283 -12.61 -10.70 -22.95
C ARG A 283 -12.93 -10.55 -24.43
N VAL A 284 -12.52 -11.51 -25.23
CA VAL A 284 -12.82 -11.52 -26.66
C VAL A 284 -14.29 -11.91 -26.86
N PHE A 285 -15.04 -11.02 -27.51
CA PHE A 285 -16.50 -11.12 -27.64
C PHE A 285 -16.97 -11.85 -28.92
N SER A 286 -16.08 -12.49 -29.66
CA SER A 286 -16.42 -13.19 -30.90
C SER A 286 -15.52 -14.40 -31.12
N GLY A 287 -16.08 -15.44 -31.76
CA GLY A 287 -15.47 -16.76 -31.93
C GLY A 287 -14.09 -16.77 -32.60
N GLU A 288 -13.45 -17.94 -32.60
CA GLU A 288 -12.09 -18.18 -33.07
C GLU A 288 -11.88 -17.71 -34.53
N THR A 289 -11.42 -16.46 -34.70
CA THR A 289 -10.95 -15.95 -35.98
C THR A 289 -9.45 -16.20 -36.14
N ALA A 290 -8.96 -16.28 -37.39
CA ALA A 290 -7.52 -16.37 -37.67
C ALA A 290 -6.71 -15.20 -37.07
N LEU A 291 -7.31 -14.01 -36.98
CA LEU A 291 -6.71 -12.84 -36.34
C LEU A 291 -6.53 -13.06 -34.83
N HIS A 292 -7.52 -13.66 -34.17
CA HIS A 292 -7.44 -14.00 -32.75
C HIS A 292 -6.37 -15.06 -32.48
N ALA A 293 -6.28 -16.11 -33.31
CA ALA A 293 -5.23 -17.13 -33.18
C ALA A 293 -3.82 -16.53 -33.35
N THR A 294 -3.65 -15.63 -34.32
CA THR A 294 -2.39 -14.89 -34.52
C THR A 294 -2.05 -14.01 -33.33
N PHE A 295 -3.04 -13.29 -32.79
CA PHE A 295 -2.86 -12.48 -31.59
C PHE A 295 -2.41 -13.30 -30.38
N LYS A 296 -3.09 -14.43 -30.09
CA LYS A 296 -2.68 -15.36 -29.02
C LYS A 296 -1.24 -15.83 -29.19
N LYS A 297 -0.87 -16.24 -30.42
CA LYS A 297 0.49 -16.71 -30.73
C LYS A 297 1.55 -15.65 -30.43
N VAL A 298 1.32 -14.39 -30.82
CA VAL A 298 2.24 -13.27 -30.54
C VAL A 298 2.39 -13.06 -29.02
N GLN A 299 1.30 -13.10 -28.25
CA GLN A 299 1.37 -12.98 -26.80
C GLN A 299 2.13 -14.15 -26.15
N LEU A 300 1.88 -15.38 -26.60
CA LEU A 300 2.61 -16.57 -26.12
C LEU A 300 4.12 -16.50 -26.39
N GLU A 301 4.53 -16.07 -27.58
CA GLU A 301 5.94 -15.91 -27.92
C GLU A 301 6.61 -14.87 -27.01
N LYS A 302 5.92 -13.76 -26.75
CA LYS A 302 6.39 -12.71 -25.84
C LYS A 302 6.50 -13.21 -24.39
N ILE A 303 5.49 -13.92 -23.89
CA ILE A 303 5.50 -14.53 -22.55
C ILE A 303 6.68 -15.51 -22.42
N LYS A 304 6.86 -16.41 -23.39
CA LYS A 304 7.98 -17.38 -23.38
C LYS A 304 9.34 -16.71 -23.43
N MET A 305 9.48 -15.61 -24.17
CA MET A 305 10.70 -14.81 -24.20
C MET A 305 10.99 -14.20 -22.82
N ILE A 306 9.98 -13.56 -22.21
CA ILE A 306 10.13 -12.95 -20.88
C ILE A 306 10.46 -14.01 -19.83
N GLN A 307 9.79 -15.16 -19.82
CA GLN A 307 10.10 -16.25 -18.87
C GLN A 307 11.52 -16.80 -19.01
N ARG A 308 12.07 -16.83 -20.23
CA ARG A 308 13.48 -17.22 -20.46
C ARG A 308 14.47 -16.18 -19.94
N GLN A 309 14.17 -14.90 -20.11
CA GLN A 309 15.05 -13.80 -19.70
C GLN A 309 14.92 -13.46 -18.20
N HIS A 310 13.71 -13.61 -17.65
CA HIS A 310 13.32 -13.24 -16.29
C HIS A 310 12.53 -14.40 -15.63
N PRO A 311 13.17 -15.54 -15.32
CA PRO A 311 12.49 -16.75 -14.81
C PRO A 311 11.84 -16.59 -13.42
N HIS A 312 12.12 -15.48 -12.73
CA HIS A 312 11.53 -15.14 -11.43
C HIS A 312 10.16 -14.46 -11.56
N ILE A 313 9.75 -14.05 -12.77
CA ILE A 313 8.47 -13.38 -13.01
C ILE A 313 7.40 -14.43 -13.29
N ASP A 314 6.35 -14.44 -12.46
CA ASP A 314 5.22 -15.35 -12.60
C ASP A 314 4.22 -14.85 -13.67
N LEU A 315 4.17 -15.63 -14.76
CA LEU A 315 3.25 -15.46 -15.89
C LEU A 315 2.40 -16.71 -16.13
N GLU A 316 2.23 -17.58 -15.13
CA GLU A 316 1.51 -18.86 -15.30
C GLU A 316 0.06 -18.62 -15.76
N ASN A 317 -0.63 -17.65 -15.15
CA ASN A 317 -2.01 -17.30 -15.51
C ASN A 317 -2.12 -16.79 -16.95
N GLU A 318 -1.22 -15.91 -17.37
CA GLU A 318 -1.20 -15.36 -18.73
C GLU A 318 -0.83 -16.45 -19.75
N LEU A 319 0.13 -17.30 -19.40
CA LEU A 319 0.50 -18.45 -20.22
C LEU A 319 -0.70 -19.39 -20.42
N GLN A 320 -1.45 -19.69 -19.36
CA GLN A 320 -2.65 -20.53 -19.43
C GLN A 320 -3.75 -19.88 -20.27
N TYR A 321 -3.94 -18.56 -20.18
CA TYR A 321 -4.97 -17.84 -20.94
C TYR A 321 -4.69 -17.83 -22.45
N PHE A 322 -3.44 -17.60 -22.84
CA PHE A 322 -3.07 -17.47 -24.25
C PHE A 322 -2.73 -18.78 -24.93
N SER A 323 -2.52 -19.86 -24.18
CA SER A 323 -2.39 -21.22 -24.72
C SER A 323 -3.67 -21.69 -25.42
#